data_AF-A0A7C0VY43-F1
#
_entry.id   AF-A0A7C0VY43-F1
#
_cell.length_a   1.000
_cell.length_b   1.000
_cell.length_c   1.000
_cell.angle_alpha   90.00
_cell.angle_beta   90.00
_cell.angle_gamma   90.00
#
_symmetry.space_group_name_H-M   'P 1'
#
loop_
_entity.id
_entity.type
_entity.pdbx_description
1 polymer ?
#
loop_
_entity_poly.entity_id
_entity_poly.type
_entity_poly.pdbx_seq_one_letter_code
_entity_poly.pdbx_strand_id
1 'polypeptide(L)' 'MNLKKIAKELFLQGVNAVNPQTAVQNTVKMENGKLIVKTDTDCIEINMKDFNRIFVVGAGKATALMAKALEDILGEY' A
#
# COMPACT_ATOMS: atom_id res chain seq x y z
N MET A 1 0.29 -29.16 22.16
CA MET A 1 -0.15 -28.24 21.08
C MET A 1 -1.24 -27.33 21.63
N ASN A 2 -1.06 -26.01 21.64
CA ASN A 2 -2.03 -25.07 22.23
C ASN A 2 -2.98 -24.55 21.15
N LEU A 3 -4.18 -25.13 21.07
CA LEU A 3 -5.18 -24.80 20.03
C LEU A 3 -5.63 -23.33 20.08
N LYS A 4 -5.72 -22.72 21.27
CA LYS A 4 -6.06 -21.31 21.43
C LYS A 4 -4.98 -20.40 20.81
N LYS A 5 -3.71 -20.77 20.97
CA LYS A 5 -2.58 -20.04 20.36
C LYS A 5 -2.66 -20.13 18.83
N ILE A 6 -2.86 -21.32 18.29
CA ILE A 6 -2.96 -21.56 16.84
C ILE A 6 -4.14 -20.77 16.23
N ALA A 7 -5.32 -20.84 16.85
CA ALA A 7 -6.50 -20.11 16.37
C ALA A 7 -6.26 -18.59 16.35
N LYS A 8 -5.63 -18.04 17.39
CA LYS A 8 -5.27 -16.62 17.45
C LYS A 8 -4.29 -16.24 16.33
N GLU A 9 -3.28 -17.06 16.08
CA GLU A 9 -2.29 -16.81 15.02
C GLU A 9 -2.93 -16.81 13.63
N LEU A 10 -3.76 -17.80 13.31
CA LEU A 10 -4.49 -17.85 12.04
C LEU A 10 -5.39 -16.62 11.84
N PHE A 11 -6.13 -16.23 12.88
CA PHE A 11 -6.97 -15.03 12.83
C PHE A 11 -6.14 -13.77 12.57
N LEU A 12 -5.03 -13.59 13.29
CA LEU A 12 -4.17 -12.42 13.12
C LEU A 12 -3.51 -12.38 11.73
N GLN A 13 -3.17 -13.54 11.15
CA GLN A 13 -2.68 -13.58 9.77
C GLN A 13 -3.74 -13.10 8.77
N GLY A 14 -5.01 -13.47 8.97
CA GLY A 14 -6.12 -12.95 8.17
C GLY A 14 -6.27 -11.44 8.29
N VAL A 15 -6.17 -10.90 9.51
CA VAL A 15 -6.22 -9.44 9.76
C VAL A 15 -5.03 -8.73 9.11
N ASN A 16 -3.82 -9.29 9.21
CA ASN A 16 -2.62 -8.72 8.62
C ASN A 16 -2.66 -8.72 7.10
N ALA A 17 -3.25 -9.77 6.48
CA ALA A 17 -3.40 -9.85 5.03
C ALA A 17 -4.25 -8.72 4.45
N VAL A 18 -5.17 -8.14 5.25
CA VAL A 18 -6.01 -7.00 4.86
C VAL A 18 -5.53 -5.67 5.48
N ASN A 19 -4.29 -5.60 5.96
CA ASN A 19 -3.74 -4.36 6.49
C ASN A 19 -3.68 -3.28 5.38
N PRO A 20 -4.31 -2.11 5.56
CA PRO A 20 -4.38 -1.09 4.51
C PRO A 20 -3.01 -0.54 4.06
N GLN A 21 -2.06 -0.39 4.98
CA GLN A 21 -0.72 0.10 4.66
C GLN A 21 0.04 -0.93 3.83
N THR A 22 0.02 -2.20 4.26
CA THR A 22 0.66 -3.30 3.51
C THR A 22 0.01 -3.50 2.15
N ALA A 23 -1.32 -3.36 2.04
CA ALA A 23 -2.02 -3.45 0.77
C ALA A 23 -1.51 -2.40 -0.24
N VAL A 24 -1.32 -1.15 0.19
CA VAL A 24 -0.73 -0.10 -0.65
C VAL A 24 0.71 -0.44 -1.02
N GLN A 25 1.55 -0.82 -0.07
CA GLN A 25 2.97 -1.15 -0.31
C GLN A 25 3.17 -2.34 -1.26
N ASN A 26 2.23 -3.29 -1.27
CA ASN A 26 2.26 -4.42 -2.19
C ASN A 26 1.83 -4.03 -3.62
N THR A 27 0.92 -3.06 -3.73
CA THR A 27 0.29 -2.64 -4.99
C THR A 27 1.09 -1.53 -5.69
N VAL A 28 1.73 -0.66 -4.91
CA VAL A 28 2.36 0.58 -5.40
C VAL A 28 3.84 0.58 -5.05
N LYS A 29 4.69 0.85 -6.04
CA LYS A 29 6.14 0.93 -5.87
C LYS A 29 6.74 2.11 -6.63
N MET A 30 7.87 2.59 -6.12
CA MET A 30 8.69 3.58 -6.80
C MET A 30 9.93 2.90 -7.36
N GLU A 31 10.09 2.93 -8.69
CA GLU A 31 11.23 2.31 -9.37
C GLU A 31 11.73 3.23 -10.49
N ASN A 32 13.01 3.60 -10.46
CA ASN A 32 13.66 4.41 -11.49
C ASN A 32 12.93 5.72 -11.87
N GLY A 33 12.32 6.39 -10.88
CA GLY A 33 11.56 7.63 -11.09
C GLY A 33 10.18 7.42 -11.72
N LYS A 34 9.67 6.18 -11.68
CA LYS A 34 8.30 5.84 -12.06
C LYS A 34 7.53 5.29 -10.87
N LEU A 35 6.28 5.74 -10.72
CA LEU A 35 5.30 5.08 -9.86
C LEU A 35 4.70 3.91 -10.64
N ILE A 36 4.91 2.70 -10.11
CA ILE A 36 4.32 1.48 -10.64
C ILE A 36 3.13 1.13 -9.77
N VAL A 37 1.94 1.04 -10.38
CA VAL A 37 0.71 0.56 -9.73
C VAL A 37 0.33 -0.76 -10.39
N LYS A 38 0.49 -1.85 -9.65
CA LYS A 38 0.28 -3.20 -10.15
C LYS A 38 -0.76 -3.93 -9.31
N THR A 39 -1.78 -4.43 -9.97
CA THR A 39 -2.81 -5.33 -9.44
C THR A 39 -2.68 -6.70 -10.10
N ASP A 40 -3.57 -7.63 -9.78
CA ASP A 40 -3.59 -8.95 -10.40
C ASP A 40 -4.00 -8.90 -11.89
N THR A 41 -4.73 -7.87 -12.31
CA THR A 41 -5.27 -7.75 -13.68
C THR A 41 -4.55 -6.70 -14.51
N ASP A 42 -3.98 -5.68 -13.87
CA ASP A 42 -3.47 -4.49 -14.54
C ASP A 42 -2.15 -4.01 -13.96
N CYS A 43 -1.35 -3.35 -14.80
CA CYS A 43 -0.13 -2.68 -14.41
C CYS A 43 -0.04 -1.33 -15.12
N ILE A 44 0.08 -0.25 -14.35
CA ILE A 44 0.23 1.11 -14.85
C ILE A 44 1.58 1.64 -14.38
N GLU A 45 2.32 2.23 -15.31
CA GLU A 45 3.56 2.96 -15.01
C GLU A 45 3.35 4.45 -15.26
N ILE A 46 3.68 5.27 -14.27
CA ILE A 46 3.56 6.72 -14.34
C ILE A 46 4.96 7.29 -14.17
N ASN A 47 5.46 8.00 -15.18
CA ASN A 47 6.73 8.70 -15.08
C ASN A 47 6.56 9.97 -14.23
N MET A 48 7.25 10.04 -13.10
CA MET A 48 7.06 11.12 -12.14
C MET A 48 7.58 12.46 -12.65
N LYS A 49 8.51 12.44 -13.62
CA LYS A 49 9.05 13.66 -14.27
C LYS A 49 8.02 14.42 -15.10
N ASP A 50 6.90 13.80 -15.42
CA ASP A 50 5.85 14.43 -16.21
C ASP A 50 4.96 15.35 -15.35
N PHE A 51 5.19 15.40 -14.04
CA PHE A 51 4.40 16.16 -13.07
C PHE A 51 5.28 17.09 -12.25
N ASN A 52 4.76 18.29 -11.94
CA ASN A 52 5.45 19.28 -11.10
C ASN A 52 5.05 19.19 -9.63
N ARG A 53 3.87 18.61 -9.35
CA ARG A 53 3.29 18.50 -8.00
C ARG A 53 2.42 17.26 -7.92
N ILE A 54 2.49 16.57 -6.80
CA ILE A 54 1.70 15.37 -6.51
C ILE A 54 0.84 15.66 -5.29
N PHE A 55 -0.42 15.27 -5.34
CA PHE A 55 -1.35 15.43 -4.23
C PHE A 55 -1.89 14.06 -3.83
N VAL A 56 -1.76 13.71 -2.55
CA VAL A 56 -2.37 12.51 -1.98
C VAL A 56 -3.68 12.89 -1.33
N VAL A 57 -4.78 12.34 -1.83
CA VAL A 57 -6.13 12.58 -1.30
C VAL A 57 -6.76 11.23 -1.00
N GLY A 58 -7.44 11.12 0.14
CA GLY A 58 -8.22 9.93 0.45
C GLY A 58 -9.41 10.26 1.34
N ALA A 59 -10.37 9.34 1.38
CA ALA A 59 -11.54 9.40 2.24
C ALA A 59 -11.92 8.00 2.71
N GLY A 60 -12.28 7.86 3.99
CA GLY A 60 -12.64 6.57 4.59
C GLY A 60 -11.90 6.25 5.89
N LYS A 61 -12.30 5.15 6.54
CA LYS A 61 -11.82 4.76 7.88
C LYS A 61 -10.32 4.45 7.92
N ALA A 62 -9.78 3.88 6.85
CA ALA A 62 -8.38 3.47 6.75
C ALA A 62 -7.48 4.51 6.06
N THR A 63 -8.03 5.65 5.66
CA THR A 63 -7.34 6.64 4.83
C THR A 63 -6.03 7.11 5.41
N ALA A 64 -5.96 7.39 6.71
CA ALA A 64 -4.73 7.86 7.33
C ALA A 64 -3.55 6.90 7.08
N LEU A 65 -3.79 5.58 7.20
CA LEU A 65 -2.75 4.56 6.97
C LEU A 65 -2.40 4.42 5.49
N MET A 66 -3.41 4.46 4.61
CA MET A 66 -3.19 4.34 3.17
C MET A 66 -2.46 5.55 2.59
N ALA A 67 -2.84 6.76 3.03
CA ALA A 67 -2.21 8.01 2.63
C ALA A 67 -0.76 8.04 3.12
N LYS A 68 -0.51 7.67 4.38
CA LYS A 68 0.85 7.58 4.93
C LYS A 68 1.72 6.62 4.11
N ALA A 69 1.18 5.46 3.73
CA ALA A 69 1.89 4.49 2.91
C ALA A 69 2.28 5.07 1.54
N LEU A 70 1.38 5.82 0.89
CA LEU A 70 1.69 6.51 -0.36
C LEU A 70 2.73 7.62 -0.17
N GLU A 71 2.61 8.43 0.87
CA GLU A 71 3.61 9.46 1.21
C GLU A 71 5.00 8.83 1.42
N ASP A 72 5.08 7.70 2.11
CA ASP A 72 6.35 6.97 2.32
C ASP A 72 6.95 6.45 1.00
N ILE A 73 6.11 6.01 0.05
CA ILE A 73 6.55 5.53 -1.27
C ILE A 73 7.00 6.70 -2.16
N LEU A 74 6.26 7.81 -2.12
CA LEU A 74 6.54 9.00 -2.91
C LEU A 74 7.74 9.78 -2.38
N GLY A 75 8.02 9.73 -1.08
CA GLY A 75 9.13 10.48 -0.49
C GLY A 75 9.05 11.98 -0.79
N GLU A 76 10.09 12.51 -1.42
CA GLU A 76 10.26 13.95 -1.72
C GLU A 76 9.87 14.34 -3.16
N TYR A 77 9.22 13.45 -3.92
CA TYR A 77 8.74 13.75 -5.27
C TYR A 77 7.61 14.79 -5.30
#